data_AF-A0A2E9MHF4-F1
#
_entry.id   AF-A0A2E9MHF4-F1
#
_cell.length_a   1.000
_cell.length_b   1.000
_cell.length_c   1.000
_cell.angle_alpha   90.00
_cell.angle_beta   90.00
_cell.angle_gamma   90.00
#
_symmetry.space_group_name_H-M   'P 1'
#
loop_
_entity.id
_entity.type
_entity.pdbx_description
1 polymer ?
#
loop_
_entity_poly.entity_id
_entity_poly.type
_entity_poly.pdbx_seq_one_letter_code
_entity_poly.pdbx_strand_id
1 'polypeptide(L)'
;MTIGCLDSSGDPFSENALNDIGISWGNFENGGDLYVNQGTWFIYPATPQGGSRPFTNSDCTQQNGVLIARLTTMEYSSEIYFSAGIQGRDANNNTWQKSVSSTITYQGEQDCNGNGNSDACDIAGGGSNDANGNGIPDECECVADISGPDGLGFPDGIVAVHDLLAVLEAWSSDDPDADVDGDGIVGMDDLA
;
A
#
# COMPACT_ATOMS: atom_id res chain seq x y z
N MET A 1 -13.88 -29.43 1.08
CA MET A 1 -12.82 -28.83 0.24
C MET A 1 -13.21 -27.40 0.05
N THR A 2 -12.43 -26.47 0.61
CA THR A 2 -12.78 -25.05 0.57
C THR A 2 -11.99 -24.39 -0.54
N ILE A 3 -12.71 -23.66 -1.40
CA ILE A 3 -12.16 -22.96 -2.55
C ILE A 3 -12.39 -21.47 -2.33
N GLY A 4 -11.32 -20.66 -2.45
CA GLY A 4 -11.43 -19.21 -2.38
C GLY A 4 -10.15 -18.48 -2.02
N CYS A 5 -10.23 -17.18 -1.75
CA CYS A 5 -9.18 -16.34 -1.13
C CYS A 5 -9.56 -15.85 0.30
N LEU A 6 -8.65 -15.33 1.11
CA LEU A 6 -9.04 -14.71 2.39
C LEU A 6 -9.45 -13.25 2.14
N ASP A 7 -10.72 -13.01 1.76
CA ASP A 7 -11.25 -11.68 1.46
C ASP A 7 -12.71 -11.57 1.93
N SER A 8 -13.00 -10.56 2.77
CA SER A 8 -14.32 -10.30 3.35
C SER A 8 -15.16 -9.26 2.61
N SER A 9 -14.62 -8.53 1.61
CA SER A 9 -15.40 -7.51 0.88
C SER A 9 -16.37 -8.06 -0.15
N GLY A 10 -16.12 -9.26 -0.66
CA GLY A 10 -16.81 -9.76 -1.83
C GLY A 10 -16.32 -9.20 -3.17
N ASP A 11 -15.27 -8.39 -3.20
CA ASP A 11 -14.58 -7.93 -4.42
C ASP A 11 -13.25 -8.69 -4.59
N PRO A 12 -13.02 -9.40 -5.71
CA PRO A 12 -13.87 -9.51 -6.91
C PRO A 12 -14.87 -10.68 -6.86
N PHE A 13 -14.89 -11.46 -5.78
CA PHE A 13 -15.69 -12.69 -5.69
C PHE A 13 -16.70 -12.58 -4.55
N SER A 14 -18.00 -12.54 -4.90
CA SER A 14 -19.08 -12.52 -3.92
C SER A 14 -19.02 -13.76 -3.02
N GLU A 15 -18.91 -13.54 -1.71
CA GLU A 15 -18.88 -14.53 -0.63
C GLU A 15 -17.90 -15.69 -0.79
N ASN A 16 -16.80 -15.54 -0.07
CA ASN A 16 -15.69 -16.45 -0.09
C ASN A 16 -15.87 -17.55 0.95
N ALA A 17 -16.08 -18.79 0.50
CA ALA A 17 -16.28 -19.94 1.39
C ALA A 17 -15.12 -20.18 2.38
N LEU A 18 -13.96 -19.52 2.20
CA LEU A 18 -12.84 -19.56 3.14
C LEU A 18 -13.07 -18.83 4.46
N ASN A 19 -13.95 -17.83 4.53
CA ASN A 19 -14.21 -17.14 5.79
C ASN A 19 -14.90 -18.05 6.82
N ASP A 20 -15.65 -19.06 6.36
CA ASP A 20 -16.52 -19.89 7.21
C ASP A 20 -16.04 -21.33 7.38
N ILE A 21 -14.97 -21.75 6.69
CA ILE A 21 -14.55 -23.16 6.67
C ILE A 21 -13.06 -23.33 6.97
N GLY A 22 -12.75 -23.93 8.12
CA GLY A 22 -11.40 -24.38 8.48
C GLY A 22 -10.51 -23.29 9.11
N ILE A 23 -11.03 -22.08 9.29
CA ILE A 23 -10.41 -20.99 10.05
C ILE A 23 -11.14 -20.85 11.38
N SER A 24 -10.41 -20.92 12.49
CA SER A 24 -10.95 -20.66 13.82
C SER A 24 -10.66 -19.21 14.20
N TRP A 25 -11.68 -18.36 14.10
CA TRP A 25 -11.57 -16.95 14.44
C TRP A 25 -11.49 -16.68 15.94
N GLY A 26 -11.85 -17.64 16.81
CA GLY A 26 -11.95 -17.41 18.24
C GLY A 26 -10.67 -16.89 18.91
N ASN A 27 -9.47 -17.30 18.47
CA ASN A 27 -8.23 -16.72 19.01
C ASN A 27 -8.04 -15.27 18.57
N PHE A 28 -8.32 -14.98 17.30
CA PHE A 28 -8.25 -13.65 16.72
C PHE A 28 -9.27 -12.69 17.34
N GLU A 29 -10.52 -13.14 17.50
CA GLU A 29 -11.59 -12.39 18.17
C GLU A 29 -11.30 -12.10 19.65
N ASN A 30 -10.40 -12.88 20.27
CA ASN A 30 -9.91 -12.65 21.63
C ASN A 30 -8.58 -11.85 21.67
N GLY A 31 -8.15 -11.26 20.54
CA GLY A 31 -6.96 -10.41 20.45
C GLY A 31 -5.63 -11.16 20.28
N GLY A 32 -5.67 -12.44 19.92
CA GLY A 32 -4.49 -13.24 19.56
C GLY A 32 -4.27 -13.37 18.05
N ASP A 33 -3.26 -14.14 17.66
CA ASP A 33 -2.94 -14.35 16.24
C ASP A 33 -3.95 -15.29 15.55
N LEU A 34 -4.17 -15.06 14.26
CA LEU A 34 -4.84 -16.02 13.38
C LEU A 34 -3.82 -17.06 12.89
N TYR A 35 -3.89 -18.28 13.42
CA TYR A 35 -2.99 -19.37 13.04
C TYR A 35 -3.76 -20.65 12.70
N VAL A 36 -3.39 -21.28 11.58
CA VAL A 36 -4.00 -22.53 11.12
C VAL A 36 -2.89 -23.52 10.75
N ASN A 37 -2.72 -24.58 11.53
CA ASN A 37 -1.65 -25.58 11.31
C ASN A 37 -1.99 -26.66 10.26
N GLN A 38 -3.27 -26.76 9.84
CA GLN A 38 -3.78 -27.85 8.99
C GLN A 38 -4.90 -27.43 8.02
N GLY A 39 -5.00 -26.14 7.70
CA GLY A 39 -5.94 -25.62 6.70
C GLY A 39 -5.27 -25.60 5.33
N THR A 40 -5.50 -26.62 4.50
CA THR A 40 -5.09 -26.55 3.09
C THR A 40 -6.22 -25.90 2.29
N TRP A 41 -5.93 -24.72 1.76
CA TRP A 41 -6.84 -23.98 0.90
C TRP A 41 -6.44 -24.16 -0.56
N PHE A 42 -7.42 -24.39 -1.41
CA PHE A 42 -7.18 -24.63 -2.82
C PHE A 42 -7.75 -23.49 -3.63
N ILE A 43 -6.93 -22.92 -4.50
CA ILE A 43 -7.40 -22.06 -5.57
C ILE A 43 -7.28 -22.86 -6.87
N TYR A 44 -8.43 -23.21 -7.45
CA TYR A 44 -8.45 -23.99 -8.69
C TYR A 44 -8.39 -23.06 -9.90
N PRO A 45 -7.50 -23.28 -10.88
CA PRO A 45 -7.47 -22.50 -12.11
C PRO A 45 -8.79 -22.50 -12.89
N ALA A 46 -9.60 -23.55 -12.72
CA ALA A 46 -10.92 -23.68 -13.35
C ALA A 46 -12.04 -22.87 -12.65
N THR A 47 -11.75 -22.25 -11.51
CA THR A 47 -12.71 -21.39 -10.78
C THR A 47 -12.37 -19.92 -10.99
N PRO A 48 -13.35 -19.00 -10.94
CA PRO A 48 -13.09 -17.56 -11.07
C PRO A 48 -11.95 -17.07 -10.17
N GLN A 49 -11.85 -17.61 -8.96
CA GLN A 49 -10.81 -17.32 -7.96
C GLN A 49 -9.39 -17.71 -8.39
N GLY A 50 -9.24 -18.72 -9.25
CA GLY A 50 -7.95 -19.11 -9.82
C GLY A 50 -7.60 -18.42 -11.12
N GLY A 51 -8.43 -17.49 -11.58
CA GLY A 51 -8.10 -16.61 -12.70
C GLY A 51 -6.89 -15.75 -12.37
N SER A 52 -5.91 -15.72 -13.26
CA SER A 52 -4.77 -14.83 -13.11
C SER A 52 -5.19 -13.37 -13.34
N ARG A 53 -4.67 -12.46 -12.52
CA ARG A 53 -4.93 -11.01 -12.58
C ARG A 53 -3.61 -10.25 -12.65
N PRO A 54 -3.56 -9.14 -13.40
CA PRO A 54 -2.42 -8.26 -13.36
C PRO A 54 -2.29 -7.62 -11.97
N PHE A 55 -1.06 -7.45 -11.49
CA PHE A 55 -0.71 -6.65 -10.32
C PHE A 55 0.67 -6.00 -10.55
N THR A 56 0.91 -4.87 -9.89
CA THR A 56 2.23 -4.23 -9.87
C THR A 56 3.02 -4.84 -8.72
N ASN A 57 4.18 -5.41 -9.01
CA ASN A 57 5.05 -6.00 -7.98
C ASN A 57 5.89 -4.89 -7.30
N SER A 58 6.54 -5.21 -6.18
CA SER A 58 7.38 -4.28 -5.43
C SER A 58 8.57 -3.70 -6.21
N ASP A 59 8.91 -4.28 -7.36
CA ASP A 59 9.92 -3.78 -8.30
C ASP A 59 9.31 -2.93 -9.43
N CYS A 60 8.05 -2.52 -9.26
CA CYS A 60 7.26 -1.74 -10.22
C CYS A 60 7.08 -2.41 -11.58
N THR A 61 7.24 -3.73 -11.64
CA THR A 61 6.96 -4.50 -12.85
C THR A 61 5.54 -5.05 -12.82
N GLN A 62 4.85 -4.95 -13.96
CA GLN A 62 3.54 -5.56 -14.09
C GLN A 62 3.69 -7.08 -14.22
N GLN A 63 3.10 -7.79 -13.26
CA GLN A 63 3.09 -9.25 -13.21
C GLN A 63 1.67 -9.78 -13.17
N ASN A 64 1.54 -11.09 -13.30
CA ASN A 64 0.27 -11.79 -13.25
C ASN A 64 0.28 -12.71 -12.03
N GLY A 65 -0.74 -12.59 -11.18
CA GLY A 65 -0.85 -13.28 -9.91
C GLY A 65 -2.23 -13.86 -9.69
N VAL A 66 -2.40 -14.55 -8.58
CA VAL A 66 -3.68 -15.06 -8.09
C VAL A 66 -3.90 -14.44 -6.72
N LEU A 67 -5.06 -13.83 -6.49
CA LEU A 67 -5.40 -13.22 -5.21
C LEU A 67 -5.60 -14.33 -4.17
N ILE A 68 -4.77 -14.33 -3.12
CA ILE A 68 -4.85 -15.35 -2.04
C ILE A 68 -5.45 -14.81 -0.76
N ALA A 69 -5.29 -13.52 -0.47
CA ALA A 69 -5.78 -12.84 0.72
C ALA A 69 -5.80 -11.33 0.49
N ARG A 70 -6.69 -10.63 1.18
CA ARG A 70 -6.60 -9.19 1.40
C ARG A 70 -6.61 -8.93 2.90
N LEU A 71 -5.59 -8.20 3.35
CA LEU A 71 -5.34 -7.93 4.76
C LEU A 71 -5.45 -6.42 4.98
N THR A 72 -6.06 -6.02 6.09
CA THR A 72 -6.29 -4.61 6.41
C THR A 72 -5.73 -4.33 7.79
N THR A 73 -4.76 -3.41 7.88
CA THR A 73 -4.29 -2.85 9.14
C THR A 73 -5.19 -1.69 9.54
N MET A 74 -5.39 -1.51 10.85
CA MET A 74 -6.08 -0.34 11.40
C MET A 74 -5.02 0.54 12.03
N GLU A 75 -4.97 1.83 11.69
CA GLU A 75 -3.99 2.80 12.19
C GLU A 75 -2.57 2.69 11.59
N TYR A 76 -1.87 3.84 11.61
CA TYR A 76 -0.57 4.07 10.96
C TYR A 76 0.60 3.25 11.55
N SER A 77 0.45 2.70 12.76
CA SER A 77 1.50 1.94 13.44
C SER A 77 1.25 0.44 13.45
N SER A 78 0.16 -0.03 12.85
CA SER A 78 -0.20 -1.44 12.87
C SER A 78 0.56 -2.24 11.82
N GLU A 79 1.00 -3.43 12.22
CA GLU A 79 1.70 -4.38 11.37
C GLU A 79 1.00 -5.74 11.43
N ILE A 80 0.86 -6.37 10.27
CA ILE A 80 0.40 -7.75 10.10
C ILE A 80 1.56 -8.56 9.57
N TYR A 81 2.06 -9.50 10.36
CA TYR A 81 2.96 -10.52 9.85
C TYR A 81 2.16 -11.64 9.19
N PHE A 82 2.38 -11.85 7.90
CA PHE A 82 1.81 -12.94 7.11
C PHE A 82 2.87 -13.98 6.80
N SER A 83 2.56 -15.26 7.00
CA SER A 83 3.38 -16.36 6.50
C SER A 83 2.53 -17.53 6.06
N ALA A 84 2.91 -18.16 4.94
CA ALA A 84 2.18 -19.28 4.37
C ALA A 84 3.11 -20.23 3.61
N GLY A 85 2.75 -21.52 3.62
CA GLY A 85 3.31 -22.52 2.72
C GLY A 85 2.42 -22.66 1.48
N ILE A 86 2.83 -22.09 0.35
CA ILE A 86 2.09 -22.18 -0.91
C ILE A 86 2.53 -23.45 -1.64
N GLN A 87 1.57 -24.25 -2.06
CA GLN A 87 1.80 -25.41 -2.91
C GLN A 87 0.96 -25.27 -4.18
N GLY A 88 1.51 -25.71 -5.30
CA GLY A 88 0.81 -25.65 -6.57
C GLY A 88 1.31 -26.69 -7.55
N ARG A 89 0.81 -26.58 -8.78
CA ARG A 89 1.16 -27.47 -9.88
C ARG A 89 1.23 -26.67 -11.18
N ASP A 90 2.23 -26.94 -12.01
CA ASP A 90 2.37 -26.29 -13.32
C ASP A 90 1.53 -26.98 -14.41
N ALA A 91 1.56 -26.44 -15.63
CA ALA A 91 0.84 -26.99 -16.79
C ALA A 91 1.30 -28.41 -17.18
N ASN A 92 2.51 -28.83 -16.77
CA ASN A 92 3.07 -30.15 -17.01
C ASN A 92 2.80 -31.12 -15.86
N ASN A 93 1.92 -30.74 -14.92
CA ASN A 93 1.53 -31.55 -13.79
C ASN A 93 2.64 -31.74 -12.72
N ASN A 94 3.73 -30.97 -12.79
CA ASN A 94 4.78 -30.97 -11.77
C ASN A 94 4.31 -30.15 -10.56
N THR A 95 4.42 -30.73 -9.37
CA THR A 95 4.10 -30.04 -8.12
C THR A 95 5.26 -29.18 -7.65
N TRP A 96 4.94 -28.02 -7.09
CA TRP A 96 5.91 -27.12 -6.47
C TRP A 96 5.43 -26.68 -5.09
N GLN A 97 6.37 -26.27 -4.24
CA GLN A 97 6.10 -25.69 -2.93
C GLN A 97 7.02 -24.50 -2.69
N LYS A 98 6.50 -23.42 -2.12
CA LYS A 98 7.24 -22.22 -1.74
C LYS A 98 6.71 -21.69 -0.41
N SER A 99 7.60 -21.47 0.55
CA SER A 99 7.27 -20.71 1.75
C SER A 99 7.33 -19.22 1.41
N VAL A 100 6.29 -18.49 1.80
CA VAL A 100 6.22 -17.04 1.67
C VAL A 100 6.02 -16.43 3.05
N SER A 101 6.62 -15.28 3.27
CA SER A 101 6.41 -14.46 4.45
C SER A 101 6.52 -13.00 4.05
N SER A 102 5.64 -12.16 4.58
CA SER A 102 5.66 -10.72 4.37
C SER A 102 5.17 -10.02 5.63
N THR A 103 5.69 -8.84 5.93
CA THR A 103 5.10 -7.94 6.93
C THR A 103 4.33 -6.88 6.19
N ILE A 104 3.01 -6.82 6.40
CA ILE A 104 2.11 -5.80 5.89
C ILE A 104 2.00 -4.75 6.98
N THR A 105 2.67 -3.61 6.83
CA THR A 105 2.52 -2.48 7.74
C THR A 105 1.51 -1.48 7.16
N TYR A 106 1.14 -0.44 7.92
CA TYR A 106 0.75 0.83 7.28
C TYR A 106 2.02 1.47 6.68
N GLN A 107 2.56 0.79 5.69
CA GLN A 107 3.28 1.37 4.58
C GLN A 107 2.48 0.75 3.46
N GLY A 108 1.38 1.41 3.10
CA GLY A 108 0.81 1.08 1.81
C GLY A 108 1.97 1.11 0.82
N GLU A 109 1.89 0.30 -0.20
CA GLU A 109 1.96 0.94 -1.50
C GLU A 109 1.04 2.16 -1.40
N GLN A 110 1.59 3.29 -0.92
CA GLN A 110 0.86 4.54 -0.75
C GLN A 110 0.33 4.77 -2.15
N ASP A 111 -0.97 4.86 -2.32
CA ASP A 111 -1.61 5.01 -3.63
C ASP A 111 -2.57 6.16 -3.42
N CYS A 112 -1.97 7.32 -3.19
CA CYS A 112 -2.70 8.49 -2.75
C CYS A 112 -3.63 9.02 -3.85
N ASN A 113 -3.27 8.80 -5.11
CA ASN A 113 -4.10 9.13 -6.28
C ASN A 113 -5.13 8.02 -6.62
N GLY A 114 -5.05 6.85 -5.98
CA GLY A 114 -6.02 5.75 -6.09
C GLY A 114 -6.01 5.06 -7.45
N ASN A 115 -4.89 5.10 -8.17
CA ASN A 115 -4.78 4.57 -9.52
C ASN A 115 -4.43 3.06 -9.57
N GLY A 116 -4.11 2.46 -8.42
CA GLY A 116 -3.77 1.05 -8.26
C GLY A 116 -2.28 0.72 -8.42
N ASN A 117 -1.42 1.73 -8.57
CA ASN A 117 0.03 1.63 -8.41
C ASN A 117 0.44 2.24 -7.07
N SER A 118 1.57 1.81 -6.53
CA SER A 118 2.18 2.56 -5.44
C SER A 118 2.75 3.88 -5.96
N ASP A 119 2.66 4.92 -5.15
CA ASP A 119 3.37 6.18 -5.16
C ASP A 119 4.83 6.00 -5.58
N ALA A 120 5.55 5.06 -4.96
CA ALA A 120 6.93 4.75 -5.34
C ALA A 120 7.06 4.27 -6.79
N CYS A 121 6.09 3.50 -7.28
CA CYS A 121 6.03 3.06 -8.67
C CYS A 121 5.53 4.13 -9.64
N ASP A 122 4.66 5.03 -9.19
CA ASP A 122 4.25 6.19 -9.97
C ASP A 122 5.41 7.16 -10.14
N ILE A 123 6.18 7.44 -9.08
CA ILE A 123 7.41 8.27 -9.14
C ILE A 123 8.44 7.60 -10.04
N ALA A 124 8.76 6.31 -9.81
CA ALA A 124 9.75 5.59 -10.62
C ALA A 124 9.32 5.45 -12.10
N GLY A 125 8.02 5.37 -12.36
CA GLY A 125 7.41 5.29 -13.68
C GLY A 125 7.25 6.65 -14.37
N GLY A 126 7.47 7.76 -13.67
CA GLY A 126 7.21 9.12 -14.14
C GLY A 126 5.70 9.43 -14.30
N GLY A 127 4.85 8.67 -13.63
CA GLY A 127 3.41 8.90 -13.50
C GLY A 127 3.08 10.04 -12.54
N SER A 128 3.91 10.24 -11.52
CA SER A 128 3.80 11.35 -10.58
C SER A 128 5.16 12.03 -10.36
N ASN A 129 5.13 13.31 -10.01
CA ASN A 129 6.32 14.08 -9.64
C ASN A 129 6.61 13.93 -8.14
N ASP A 130 7.88 14.02 -7.79
CA ASP A 130 8.41 14.05 -6.42
C ASP A 130 9.58 15.02 -6.45
N ALA A 131 9.26 16.33 -6.38
CA ALA A 131 10.21 17.40 -6.60
C ALA A 131 11.25 17.50 -5.46
N ASN A 132 10.82 17.22 -4.23
CA ASN A 132 11.65 17.24 -3.03
C ASN A 132 12.41 15.92 -2.79
N GLY A 133 12.05 14.84 -3.49
CA GLY A 133 12.70 13.53 -3.40
C GLY A 133 12.37 12.77 -2.12
N ASN A 134 11.23 13.06 -1.49
CA ASN A 134 10.83 12.45 -0.23
C ASN A 134 10.12 11.10 -0.38
N GLY A 135 9.82 10.69 -1.62
CA GLY A 135 9.16 9.43 -1.94
C GLY A 135 7.63 9.48 -1.83
N ILE A 136 7.05 10.66 -1.64
CA ILE A 136 5.62 10.95 -1.69
C ILE A 136 5.38 11.81 -2.95
N PRO A 137 4.42 11.46 -3.80
CA PRO A 137 4.06 12.27 -4.95
C PRO A 137 3.61 13.67 -4.55
N ASP A 138 4.08 14.72 -5.25
CA ASP A 138 3.71 16.12 -5.00
C ASP A 138 2.16 16.31 -4.98
N GLU A 139 1.44 15.55 -5.82
CA GLU A 139 -0.04 15.59 -5.90
C GLU A 139 -0.75 15.11 -4.63
N CYS A 140 0.00 14.45 -3.76
CA CYS A 140 -0.45 13.84 -2.52
C CYS A 140 0.06 14.57 -1.29
N GLU A 141 0.95 15.52 -1.50
CA GLU A 141 1.39 16.44 -0.48
C GLU A 141 0.36 17.56 -0.33
N CYS A 142 0.18 17.98 0.92
CA CYS A 142 -0.57 19.20 1.17
C CYS A 142 0.39 20.35 0.93
N VAL A 143 0.30 21.00 -0.23
CA VAL A 143 1.21 22.07 -0.71
C VAL A 143 1.41 23.24 0.28
N ALA A 144 0.54 23.39 1.28
CA ALA A 144 0.63 24.44 2.31
C ALA A 144 1.06 23.92 3.70
N ASP A 145 1.30 22.62 3.84
CA ASP A 145 1.75 21.93 5.07
C ASP A 145 3.21 21.52 4.84
N ILE A 146 4.09 22.49 5.03
CA ILE A 146 5.50 22.49 4.59
C ILE A 146 6.41 22.12 5.78
N SER A 147 5.87 22.20 7.00
CA SER A 147 6.61 21.96 8.24
C SER A 147 6.06 20.77 9.01
N GLY A 148 6.95 20.01 9.63
CA GLY A 148 6.54 18.90 10.49
C GLY A 148 6.32 19.27 11.94
N PRO A 149 6.04 18.26 12.79
CA PRO A 149 5.63 18.48 14.16
C PRO A 149 6.71 19.12 15.05
N ASP A 150 7.95 19.22 14.58
CA ASP A 150 9.08 19.90 15.23
C ASP A 150 9.52 21.21 14.54
N GLY A 151 8.81 21.63 13.49
CA GLY A 151 9.15 22.81 12.68
C GLY A 151 10.35 22.60 11.76
N LEU A 152 10.84 21.36 11.57
CA LEU A 152 11.94 21.01 10.69
C LEU A 152 11.61 19.72 9.90
N GLY A 153 10.98 19.90 8.72
CA GLY A 153 10.74 18.84 7.73
C GLY A 153 9.47 18.02 7.94
N PHE A 154 8.98 17.43 6.83
CA PHE A 154 7.80 16.58 6.57
C PHE A 154 6.42 17.07 7.05
N PRO A 155 5.39 17.14 6.17
CA PRO A 155 4.03 17.57 6.51
C PRO A 155 3.44 16.87 7.75
N ASP A 156 2.89 17.61 8.72
CA ASP A 156 2.28 17.05 9.94
C ASP A 156 0.75 16.89 9.86
N GLY A 157 0.17 17.25 8.72
CA GLY A 157 -1.25 17.30 8.43
C GLY A 157 -1.92 18.61 8.85
N ILE A 158 -1.17 19.65 9.24
CA ILE A 158 -1.71 20.90 9.79
C ILE A 158 -1.03 22.12 9.17
N VAL A 159 -1.81 22.89 8.41
CA VAL A 159 -1.40 24.24 7.97
C VAL A 159 -1.47 25.23 9.13
N ALA A 160 -0.32 25.66 9.63
CA ALA A 160 -0.11 26.53 10.78
C ALA A 160 0.92 27.65 10.50
N VAL A 161 1.25 28.43 11.54
CA VAL A 161 2.23 29.53 11.44
C VAL A 161 3.65 29.04 11.18
N HIS A 162 3.95 27.77 11.48
CA HIS A 162 5.26 27.18 11.26
C HIS A 162 5.49 26.93 9.75
N ASP A 163 4.45 26.61 8.99
CA ASP A 163 4.52 26.48 7.52
C ASP A 163 4.77 27.83 6.85
N LEU A 164 4.08 28.87 7.33
CA LEU A 164 4.35 30.24 6.88
C LEU A 164 5.79 30.65 7.20
N LEU A 165 6.34 30.22 8.34
CA LEU A 165 7.73 30.48 8.67
C LEU A 165 8.67 29.74 7.72
N ALA A 166 8.37 28.50 7.34
CA ALA A 166 9.15 27.73 6.38
C ALA A 166 9.24 28.42 5.00
N VAL A 167 8.11 28.93 4.48
CA VAL A 167 8.10 29.71 3.22
C VAL A 167 8.98 30.97 3.33
N LEU A 168 8.96 31.65 4.48
CA LEU A 168 9.78 32.84 4.70
C LEU A 168 11.26 32.51 4.92
N GLU A 169 11.60 31.33 5.45
CA GLU A 169 12.98 30.86 5.59
C GLU A 169 13.59 30.48 4.24
N ALA A 170 12.78 29.90 3.34
CA ALA A 170 13.17 29.52 1.99
C ALA A 170 13.08 30.68 0.97
N TRP A 171 12.80 31.91 1.42
CA TRP A 171 12.55 33.04 0.51
C TRP A 171 13.68 33.29 -0.51
N SER A 172 13.29 33.46 -1.78
CA SER A 172 14.21 33.62 -2.91
C SER A 172 15.11 32.41 -3.17
N SER A 173 14.67 31.20 -2.78
CA SER A 173 15.32 29.93 -3.12
C SER A 173 14.52 29.17 -4.19
N ASP A 174 15.07 28.03 -4.60
CA ASP A 174 14.46 27.01 -5.45
C ASP A 174 13.98 25.79 -4.64
N ASP A 175 13.65 25.99 -3.37
CA ASP A 175 13.16 24.93 -2.48
C ASP A 175 11.76 24.46 -2.94
N PRO A 176 11.62 23.22 -3.45
CA PRO A 176 10.36 22.72 -3.99
C PRO A 176 9.28 22.57 -2.93
N ASP A 177 9.64 22.44 -1.64
CA ASP A 177 8.68 22.34 -0.55
C ASP A 177 8.03 23.70 -0.25
N ALA A 178 8.73 24.80 -0.53
CA ALA A 178 8.26 26.16 -0.26
C ALA A 178 7.79 26.91 -1.52
N ASP A 179 8.03 26.38 -2.71
CA ASP A 179 7.54 26.85 -4.01
C ASP A 179 6.14 26.26 -4.28
N VAL A 180 5.15 26.84 -3.60
CA VAL A 180 3.76 26.38 -3.54
C VAL A 180 3.07 26.52 -4.90
N ASP A 181 3.44 27.54 -5.70
CA ASP A 181 2.84 27.74 -7.02
C ASP A 181 3.63 27.07 -8.16
N GLY A 182 4.83 26.57 -7.88
CA GLY A 182 5.67 25.78 -8.77
C GLY A 182 6.29 26.60 -9.89
N ASP A 183 6.51 27.91 -9.69
CA ASP A 183 7.13 28.80 -10.67
C ASP A 183 8.67 28.71 -10.70
N GLY A 184 9.24 27.98 -9.73
CA GLY A 184 10.66 27.73 -9.57
C GLY A 184 11.36 28.72 -8.63
N ILE A 185 10.64 29.63 -7.97
CA ILE A 185 11.20 30.58 -6.99
C ILE A 185 10.23 30.81 -5.84
N VAL A 186 10.69 30.53 -4.62
CA VAL A 186 9.95 30.88 -3.39
C VAL A 186 9.87 32.41 -3.23
N GLY A 187 8.66 32.94 -3.17
CA GLY A 187 8.37 34.35 -3.20
C GLY A 187 6.95 34.70 -2.74
N MET A 188 6.48 35.85 -3.23
CA MET A 188 5.21 36.42 -2.79
C MET A 188 3.99 35.68 -3.33
N ASP A 189 4.16 34.99 -4.44
CA ASP A 189 3.09 34.25 -5.09
C ASP A 189 2.83 32.93 -4.32
N ASP A 190 3.82 32.38 -3.61
CA ASP A 190 3.70 31.24 -2.67
C ASP A 190 2.98 31.56 -1.35
N LEU A 191 2.70 32.84 -1.09
CA LEU A 191 1.94 33.29 0.09
C LEU A 191 0.44 33.49 -0.21
N ALA A 192 0.01 33.32 -1.46
CA ALA A 192 -1.27 33.80 -1.98
C ALA A 192 -2.41 32.78 -1.96
#